data_AF-A0A951N7D2-F1
#
_entry.id   AF-A0A951N7D2-F1
#
_cell.length_a   1.000
_cell.length_b   1.000
_cell.length_c   1.000
_cell.angle_alpha   90.00
_cell.angle_beta   90.00
_cell.angle_gamma   90.00
#
_symmetry.space_group_name_H-M   'P 1'
#
loop_
_entity.id
_entity.type
_entity.pdbx_description
1 polymer ?
#
loop_
_entity_poly.entity_id
_entity_poly.type
_entity_poly.pdbx_seq_one_letter_code
_entity_poly.pdbx_strand_id
1 'polypeptide(L)'
;MKRFALIALALAPLAALQAAPKAAHFAPLDYFEQNCARCHGPNGSFYGAEFGKGLKDDAALRHIVKEMAEGPGNAPLSPENLEILTDFHRSLRDGTPYLVVVEAQQRKNCLVLSGEATPDSKITLGNDKESVAVKLEGHKWSVEVPRGFDVEKASLRAVKEGKEKRVAVS
;
A
#
# COMPACT_ATOMS: atom_id res chain seq x y z
N MET A 1 -58.85 -21.03 -29.60
CA MET A 1 -57.42 -21.33 -29.39
C MET A 1 -56.79 -20.19 -28.59
N LYS A 2 -56.52 -20.39 -27.28
CA LYS A 2 -55.94 -19.37 -26.39
C LYS A 2 -54.41 -19.49 -26.42
N ARG A 3 -53.72 -18.44 -26.88
CA ARG A 3 -52.25 -18.37 -26.87
C ARG A 3 -51.80 -17.89 -25.48
N PHE A 4 -51.05 -18.72 -24.77
CA PHE A 4 -50.36 -18.34 -23.54
C PHE A 4 -49.05 -17.64 -23.89
N ALA A 5 -48.87 -16.41 -23.42
CA ALA A 5 -47.59 -15.70 -23.48
C ALA A 5 -46.71 -16.15 -22.31
N LEU A 6 -45.59 -16.81 -22.61
CA LEU A 6 -44.54 -17.13 -21.65
C LEU A 6 -43.72 -15.86 -21.38
N ILE A 7 -43.87 -15.30 -20.17
CA ILE A 7 -42.98 -14.26 -19.66
C ILE A 7 -41.70 -14.97 -19.20
N ALA A 8 -40.62 -14.82 -19.97
CA ALA A 8 -39.29 -15.25 -19.56
C ALA A 8 -38.74 -14.25 -18.54
N LEU A 9 -38.71 -14.65 -17.26
CA LEU A 9 -38.03 -13.90 -16.21
C LEU A 9 -36.52 -14.05 -16.42
N ALA A 10 -35.85 -12.99 -16.90
CA ALA A 10 -34.40 -12.97 -17.00
C ALA A 10 -33.80 -12.89 -15.59
N LEU A 11 -33.25 -14.02 -15.11
CA LEU A 11 -32.39 -14.03 -13.92
C LEU A 11 -31.08 -13.31 -14.26
N ALA A 12 -30.92 -12.10 -13.73
CA ALA A 12 -29.62 -11.44 -13.74
C ALA A 12 -28.64 -12.26 -12.87
N PRO A 13 -27.42 -12.55 -13.35
CA PRO A 13 -26.45 -13.26 -12.54
C PRO A 13 -26.08 -12.42 -11.32
N LEU A 14 -26.17 -13.02 -10.12
CA LEU A 14 -25.53 -12.48 -8.93
C LEU A 14 -24.02 -12.46 -9.19
N ALA A 15 -23.45 -11.27 -9.38
CA ALA A 15 -22.01 -11.11 -9.40
C ALA A 15 -21.45 -11.57 -8.05
N ALA A 16 -20.51 -12.52 -8.08
CA ALA A 16 -19.75 -12.91 -6.91
C ALA A 16 -19.06 -11.67 -6.33
N LEU A 17 -19.26 -11.41 -5.03
CA LEU A 17 -18.47 -10.41 -4.33
C LEU A 17 -17.02 -10.88 -4.32
N GLN A 18 -16.14 -10.12 -4.98
CA GLN A 18 -14.69 -10.32 -4.91
C GLN A 18 -14.20 -10.03 -3.49
N ALA A 19 -13.18 -10.76 -3.04
CA ALA A 19 -12.59 -10.52 -1.73
C ALA A 19 -11.93 -9.13 -1.73
N ALA A 20 -12.08 -8.39 -0.64
CA ALA A 20 -11.45 -7.08 -0.55
C ALA A 20 -9.92 -7.25 -0.45
N PRO A 21 -9.15 -6.34 -1.05
CA PRO A 21 -7.70 -6.27 -0.89
C PRO A 21 -7.28 -6.30 0.58
N LYS A 22 -6.14 -6.93 0.90
CA LYS A 22 -5.58 -6.88 2.25
C LYS A 22 -5.03 -5.48 2.55
N ALA A 23 -5.87 -4.63 3.12
CA ALA A 23 -5.50 -3.31 3.60
C ALA A 23 -4.70 -3.41 4.91
N ALA A 24 -3.64 -2.63 5.02
CA ALA A 24 -2.78 -2.61 6.20
C ALA A 24 -3.41 -1.90 7.41
N HIS A 25 -4.38 -1.00 7.17
CA HIS A 25 -5.01 -0.17 8.21
C HIS A 25 -4.03 0.62 9.09
N PHE A 26 -2.82 0.85 8.58
CA PHE A 26 -1.76 1.61 9.23
C PHE A 26 -0.99 2.39 8.17
N ALA A 27 -0.79 3.69 8.42
CA ALA A 27 -0.11 4.64 7.55
C ALA A 27 1.31 4.90 8.09
N PRO A 28 2.32 4.09 7.71
CA PRO A 28 3.67 4.15 8.28
C PRO A 28 4.42 5.47 8.01
N LEU A 29 4.20 6.12 6.86
CA LEU A 29 4.86 7.39 6.53
C LEU A 29 4.23 8.53 7.33
N ASP A 30 2.90 8.61 7.42
CA ASP A 30 2.23 9.54 8.35
C ASP A 30 2.70 9.35 9.80
N TYR A 31 2.78 8.10 10.29
CA TYR A 31 3.32 7.79 11.61
C TYR A 31 4.77 8.28 11.74
N PHE A 32 5.61 8.01 10.73
CA PHE A 32 7.01 8.42 10.74
C PHE A 32 7.16 9.94 10.76
N GLU A 33 6.40 10.68 9.95
CA GLU A 33 6.41 12.14 9.92
C GLU A 33 6.03 12.73 11.28
N GLN A 34 5.05 12.13 11.95
CA GLN A 34 4.59 12.62 13.24
C GLN A 34 5.59 12.34 14.37
N ASN A 35 6.22 11.17 14.38
CA ASN A 35 6.94 10.66 15.56
C ASN A 35 8.46 10.59 15.39
N CYS A 36 8.97 10.54 14.15
CA CYS A 36 10.37 10.21 13.86
C CYS A 36 11.09 11.30 13.04
N ALA A 37 10.38 12.01 12.16
CA ALA A 37 10.97 12.96 11.21
C ALA A 37 11.70 14.14 11.88
N ARG A 38 11.38 14.48 13.14
CA ARG A 38 12.13 15.50 13.89
C ARG A 38 13.63 15.19 13.98
N CYS A 39 13.99 13.91 14.11
CA CYS A 39 15.38 13.47 14.20
C CYS A 39 15.92 12.92 12.87
N HIS A 40 15.04 12.34 12.05
CA HIS A 40 15.43 11.61 10.84
C HIS A 40 15.09 12.33 9.52
N GLY A 41 14.57 13.57 9.60
CA GLY A 41 14.14 14.35 8.45
C GLY A 41 12.87 13.80 7.81
N PRO A 42 12.24 14.55 6.89
CA PRO A 42 11.07 14.06 6.17
C PRO A 42 11.42 12.78 5.41
N ASN A 43 10.57 11.77 5.55
CA ASN A 43 10.66 10.44 4.95
C ASN A 43 12.02 9.76 5.16
N GLY A 44 12.71 10.05 6.27
CA GLY A 44 14.01 9.45 6.60
C GLY A 44 15.20 10.06 5.85
N SER A 45 15.04 11.26 5.28
CA SER A 45 16.10 11.93 4.50
C SER A 45 17.41 12.18 5.25
N PHE A 46 17.45 12.09 6.59
CA PHE A 46 18.67 12.26 7.40
C PHE A 46 19.35 10.94 7.77
N TYR A 47 18.80 9.78 7.42
CA TYR A 47 19.42 8.48 7.74
C TYR A 47 20.82 8.30 7.10
N GLY A 48 21.10 9.02 6.01
CA GLY A 48 22.40 8.98 5.34
C GLY A 48 22.69 7.62 4.68
N ALA A 49 23.80 7.55 3.95
CA ALA A 49 24.16 6.36 3.16
C ALA A 49 24.58 5.16 4.02
N GLU A 50 24.86 5.35 5.31
CA GLU A 50 25.29 4.28 6.22
C GLU A 50 24.14 3.62 6.98
N PHE A 51 22.90 4.11 6.80
CA PHE A 51 21.76 3.56 7.51
C PHE A 51 21.56 2.08 7.23
N GLY A 52 21.49 1.30 8.32
CA GLY A 52 21.32 -0.14 8.28
C GLY A 52 22.53 -0.93 7.76
N LYS A 53 23.64 -0.26 7.39
CA LYS A 53 24.90 -0.97 7.10
C LYS A 53 25.42 -1.62 8.37
N GLY A 54 25.79 -2.89 8.27
CA GLY A 54 26.28 -3.66 9.42
C GLY A 54 25.19 -4.27 10.31
N LEU A 55 23.91 -4.07 10.00
CA LEU A 55 22.86 -4.88 10.63
C LEU A 55 23.03 -6.35 10.23
N LYS A 56 23.01 -7.22 11.23
CA LYS A 56 23.20 -8.66 11.05
C LYS A 56 22.09 -9.28 10.21
N ASP A 57 20.86 -8.87 10.48
CA ASP A 57 19.65 -9.42 9.88
C ASP A 57 18.48 -8.44 10.03
N ASP A 58 17.34 -8.83 9.50
CA ASP A 58 16.12 -8.04 9.54
C ASP A 58 15.51 -7.95 10.95
N ALA A 59 15.76 -8.95 11.81
CA ALA A 59 15.33 -8.90 13.21
C ALA A 59 16.04 -7.78 13.98
N ALA A 60 17.32 -7.53 13.69
CA ALA A 60 18.05 -6.38 14.22
C ALA A 60 17.47 -5.05 13.75
N LEU A 61 17.07 -4.93 12.47
CA LEU A 61 16.39 -3.73 11.97
C LEU A 61 15.08 -3.50 12.72
N ARG A 62 14.23 -4.53 12.81
CA ARG A 62 12.95 -4.47 13.52
C ARG A 62 13.11 -4.07 14.98
N HIS A 63 14.15 -4.58 15.64
CA HIS A 63 14.45 -4.23 17.03
C HIS A 63 14.79 -2.74 17.19
N ILE A 64 15.66 -2.20 16.35
CA ILE A 64 16.01 -0.77 16.37
C ILE A 64 14.78 0.09 16.09
N VAL A 65 13.97 -0.26 15.09
CA VAL A 65 12.72 0.49 14.78
C VAL A 65 11.79 0.50 15.99
N LYS A 66 11.66 -0.62 16.70
CA LYS A 66 10.89 -0.69 17.96
C LYS A 66 11.45 0.23 19.04
N GLU A 67 12.76 0.19 19.28
CA GLU A 67 13.40 1.05 20.28
C GLU A 67 13.23 2.54 19.96
N MET A 68 13.32 2.92 18.68
CA MET A 68 13.09 4.30 18.24
C MET A 68 11.64 4.73 18.44
N ALA A 69 10.69 3.87 18.08
CA ALA A 69 9.26 4.12 18.25
C ALA A 69 8.87 4.26 19.73
N GLU A 70 9.35 3.37 20.60
CA GLU A 70 9.00 3.34 22.02
C GLU A 70 9.77 4.36 22.87
N GLY A 71 11.02 4.64 22.52
CA GLY A 71 11.88 5.57 23.25
C GLY A 71 11.73 7.01 22.73
N PRO A 72 12.63 7.50 21.86
CA PRO A 72 12.59 8.89 21.39
C PRO A 72 11.28 9.31 20.70
N GLY A 73 10.63 8.38 19.98
CA GLY A 73 9.34 8.62 19.32
C GLY A 73 8.16 8.62 20.29
N ASN A 74 8.29 7.99 21.47
CA ASN A 74 7.26 7.88 22.51
C ASN A 74 5.87 7.48 21.96
N ALA A 75 5.85 6.61 20.96
CA ALA A 75 4.66 6.20 20.21
C ALA A 75 4.71 4.68 19.95
N PRO A 76 4.56 3.83 20.98
CA PRO A 76 4.65 2.38 20.84
C PRO A 76 3.67 1.84 19.79
N LEU A 77 4.09 0.80 19.06
CA LEU A 77 3.30 0.17 18.00
C LEU A 77 2.87 -1.25 18.38
N SER A 78 1.74 -1.69 17.83
CA SER A 78 1.38 -3.11 17.83
C SER A 78 2.42 -3.93 17.03
N PRO A 79 2.56 -5.23 17.28
CA PRO A 79 3.49 -6.07 16.52
C PRO A 79 3.28 -6.03 15.00
N GLU A 80 2.04 -5.89 14.53
CA GLU A 80 1.67 -5.79 13.12
C GLU A 80 2.11 -4.44 12.53
N ASN A 81 1.77 -3.32 13.18
CA ASN A 81 2.16 -1.99 12.71
C ASN A 81 3.68 -1.79 12.73
N LEU A 82 4.37 -2.39 13.71
CA LEU A 82 5.82 -2.41 13.77
C LEU A 82 6.43 -3.12 12.56
N GLU A 83 5.84 -4.21 12.09
CA GLU A 83 6.33 -4.89 10.87
C GLU A 83 6.16 -4.01 9.63
N ILE A 84 5.00 -3.34 9.50
CA ILE A 84 4.73 -2.43 8.38
C ILE A 84 5.71 -1.25 8.39
N LEU A 85 5.96 -0.65 9.55
CA LEU A 85 6.96 0.41 9.71
C LEU A 85 8.38 -0.12 9.44
N THR A 86 8.67 -1.36 9.81
CA THR A 86 9.96 -2.00 9.51
C THR A 86 10.15 -2.18 8.01
N ASP A 87 9.11 -2.55 7.24
CA ASP A 87 9.19 -2.60 5.77
C ASP A 87 9.47 -1.22 5.16
N PHE A 88 8.96 -0.14 5.75
CA PHE A 88 9.34 1.20 5.34
C PHE A 88 10.83 1.47 5.59
N HIS A 89 11.35 1.17 6.77
CA HIS A 89 12.79 1.33 7.04
C HIS A 89 13.66 0.42 6.18
N ARG A 90 13.18 -0.78 5.83
CA ARG A 90 13.83 -1.69 4.89
C ARG A 90 14.00 -1.03 3.52
N SER A 91 12.97 -0.34 3.05
CA SER A 91 13.03 0.41 1.78
C SER A 91 14.08 1.53 1.82
N LEU A 92 14.23 2.23 2.95
CA LEU A 92 15.22 3.28 3.16
C LEU A 92 16.65 2.71 3.14
N ARG A 93 16.89 1.61 3.88
CA ARG A 93 18.17 0.89 3.91
C ARG A 93 18.58 0.42 2.51
N ASP A 94 17.64 -0.16 1.78
CA ASP A 94 17.90 -0.78 0.47
C ASP A 94 17.85 0.26 -0.68
N GLY A 95 17.46 1.50 -0.34
CA GLY A 95 17.23 2.61 -1.27
C GLY A 95 16.22 2.26 -2.35
N THR A 96 15.19 1.48 -2.04
CA THR A 96 14.11 1.07 -2.96
C THR A 96 12.84 1.89 -2.69
N PRO A 97 11.95 2.09 -3.67
CA PRO A 97 10.68 2.74 -3.39
C PRO A 97 9.85 1.90 -2.41
N TYR A 98 9.20 2.57 -1.48
CA TYR A 98 8.19 2.01 -0.59
C TYR A 98 6.79 2.10 -1.21
N LEU A 99 5.93 1.14 -0.88
CA LEU A 99 4.54 1.10 -1.31
C LEU A 99 3.73 0.24 -0.35
N VAL A 100 2.59 0.74 0.13
CA VAL A 100 1.65 0.01 0.99
C VAL A 100 0.22 0.43 0.69
N VAL A 101 -0.72 -0.52 0.72
CA VAL A 101 -2.17 -0.26 0.70
C VAL A 101 -2.64 -0.06 2.14
N VAL A 102 -3.12 1.14 2.47
CA VAL A 102 -3.60 1.45 3.82
C VAL A 102 -5.10 1.17 3.93
N GLU A 103 -5.88 1.53 2.91
CA GLU A 103 -7.32 1.32 2.90
C GLU A 103 -7.82 0.79 1.55
N ALA A 104 -8.83 -0.08 1.63
CA ALA A 104 -9.63 -0.54 0.51
C ALA A 104 -11.12 -0.32 0.84
N GLN A 105 -11.76 0.60 0.12
CA GLN A 105 -13.14 1.01 0.37
C GLN A 105 -14.04 0.66 -0.81
N GLN A 106 -15.03 -0.20 -0.58
CA GLN A 106 -16.09 -0.42 -1.55
C GLN A 106 -17.05 0.78 -1.56
N ARG A 107 -17.15 1.48 -2.69
CA ARG A 107 -18.15 2.53 -2.95
C ARG A 107 -19.25 1.99 -3.86
N LYS A 108 -20.32 2.77 -4.02
CA LYS A 108 -21.54 2.38 -4.76
C LYS A 108 -21.24 1.79 -6.15
N ASN A 109 -20.22 2.30 -6.85
CA ASN A 109 -19.92 1.92 -8.23
C ASN A 109 -18.47 1.51 -8.49
N CYS A 110 -17.58 1.56 -7.49
CA CYS A 110 -16.16 1.28 -7.67
C CYS A 110 -15.52 0.84 -6.34
N LEU A 111 -14.39 0.15 -6.44
CA LEU A 111 -13.47 -0.05 -5.32
C LEU A 111 -12.47 1.11 -5.33
N VAL A 112 -12.24 1.73 -4.17
CA VAL A 112 -11.22 2.76 -4.02
C VAL A 112 -10.10 2.19 -3.17
N LEU A 113 -8.88 2.21 -3.72
CA LEU A 113 -7.66 1.87 -2.98
C LEU A 113 -6.95 3.15 -2.61
N SER A 114 -6.38 3.19 -1.41
CA SER A 114 -5.49 4.26 -1.00
C SER A 114 -4.37 3.75 -0.12
N GLY A 115 -3.29 4.49 -0.06
CA GLY A 115 -2.19 4.17 0.83
C GLY A 115 -1.03 5.13 0.72
N GLU A 116 0.15 4.64 1.04
CA GLU A 116 1.37 5.43 1.07
C GLU A 116 2.46 4.84 0.19
N ALA A 117 3.34 5.71 -0.29
CA ALA A 117 4.49 5.34 -1.10
C ALA A 117 5.61 6.37 -0.93
N THR A 118 6.84 5.99 -1.31
CA THR A 118 7.96 6.94 -1.35
C THR A 118 7.59 8.15 -2.23
N PRO A 119 7.80 9.39 -1.77
CA PRO A 119 7.53 10.59 -2.57
C PRO A 119 8.18 10.56 -3.95
N ASP A 120 7.51 11.18 -4.92
CA ASP A 120 7.91 11.28 -6.34
C ASP A 120 7.95 9.95 -7.10
N SER A 121 7.48 8.85 -6.49
CA SER A 121 7.35 7.57 -7.19
C SER A 121 6.26 7.64 -8.26
N LYS A 122 6.51 7.03 -9.43
CA LYS A 122 5.45 6.73 -10.39
C LYS A 122 4.74 5.46 -9.96
N ILE A 123 3.44 5.54 -9.69
CA ILE A 123 2.62 4.41 -9.23
C ILE A 123 1.64 3.98 -10.32
N THR A 124 1.53 2.67 -10.53
CA THR A 124 0.55 2.06 -11.44
C THR A 124 -0.12 0.88 -10.76
N LEU A 125 -1.44 0.77 -10.93
CA LEU A 125 -2.22 -0.43 -10.63
C LEU A 125 -2.34 -1.21 -11.94
N GLY A 126 -1.88 -2.46 -12.00
CA GLY A 126 -1.93 -3.24 -13.23
C GLY A 126 -2.20 -4.70 -13.02
N ASN A 127 -2.79 -5.33 -14.04
CA ASN A 127 -2.90 -6.77 -14.21
C ASN A 127 -2.29 -7.15 -15.59
N ASP A 128 -2.46 -8.40 -16.03
CA ASP A 128 -1.88 -8.87 -17.31
C ASP A 128 -2.46 -8.18 -18.56
N LYS A 129 -3.60 -7.51 -18.45
CA LYS A 129 -4.35 -6.95 -19.59
C LYS A 129 -4.25 -5.44 -19.67
N GLU A 130 -4.21 -4.77 -18.53
CA GLU A 130 -4.38 -3.32 -18.46
C GLU A 130 -3.65 -2.72 -17.25
N SER A 131 -3.36 -1.43 -17.34
CA SER A 131 -2.77 -0.64 -16.25
C SER A 131 -3.49 0.70 -16.10
N VAL A 132 -3.66 1.11 -14.85
CA VAL A 132 -4.26 2.38 -14.44
C VAL A 132 -3.18 3.20 -13.73
N ALA A 133 -3.04 4.46 -14.14
CA ALA A 133 -2.17 5.40 -13.44
C ALA A 133 -2.76 5.72 -12.06
N VAL A 134 -1.93 5.67 -11.02
CA VAL A 134 -2.33 5.98 -9.64
C VAL A 134 -1.85 7.40 -9.32
N LYS A 135 -2.74 8.20 -8.72
CA LYS A 135 -2.41 9.57 -8.34
C LYS A 135 -1.64 9.56 -7.02
N LEU A 136 -0.48 10.21 -6.98
CA LEU A 136 0.35 10.41 -5.78
C LEU A 136 0.43 11.92 -5.46
N GLU A 137 0.15 12.28 -4.22
CA GLU A 137 0.25 13.64 -3.67
C GLU A 137 1.10 13.59 -2.39
N GLY A 138 2.33 14.12 -2.47
CA GLY A 138 3.32 13.90 -1.41
C GLY A 138 3.67 12.41 -1.33
N HIS A 139 3.41 11.79 -0.18
CA HIS A 139 3.53 10.33 0.02
C HIS A 139 2.19 9.58 -0.05
N LYS A 140 1.06 10.28 -0.22
CA LYS A 140 -0.28 9.67 -0.20
C LYS A 140 -0.77 9.39 -1.61
N TRP A 141 -1.28 8.19 -1.84
CA TRP A 141 -1.84 7.83 -3.14
C TRP A 141 -3.27 7.31 -3.02
N SER A 142 -4.02 7.48 -4.12
CA SER A 142 -5.33 6.85 -4.28
C SER A 142 -5.63 6.51 -5.73
N VAL A 143 -6.47 5.50 -5.94
CA VAL A 143 -6.97 5.10 -7.25
C VAL A 143 -8.39 4.55 -7.13
N GLU A 144 -9.26 4.99 -8.02
CA GLU A 144 -10.55 4.34 -8.27
C GLU A 144 -10.33 3.19 -9.25
N VAL A 145 -10.61 1.97 -8.80
CA VAL A 145 -10.44 0.78 -9.62
C VAL A 145 -11.57 0.73 -10.66
N PRO A 146 -11.24 0.65 -11.96
CA PRO A 146 -12.24 0.57 -13.02
C PRO A 146 -13.17 -0.63 -12.84
N ARG A 147 -14.43 -0.47 -13.23
CA ARG A 147 -15.39 -1.59 -13.20
C ARG A 147 -14.93 -2.70 -14.14
N GLY A 148 -14.90 -3.94 -13.64
CA GLY A 148 -14.47 -5.12 -14.40
C GLY A 148 -12.97 -5.37 -14.38
N PHE A 149 -12.19 -4.51 -13.72
CA PHE A 149 -10.77 -4.74 -13.47
C PHE A 149 -10.58 -5.98 -12.58
N ASP A 150 -9.72 -6.89 -12.98
CA ASP A 150 -9.44 -8.13 -12.23
C ASP A 150 -8.48 -7.84 -11.07
N VAL A 151 -9.05 -7.47 -9.91
CA VAL A 151 -8.30 -7.08 -8.70
C VAL A 151 -7.51 -8.25 -8.11
N GLU A 152 -8.01 -9.48 -8.25
CA GLU A 152 -7.36 -10.69 -7.71
C GLU A 152 -6.01 -10.98 -8.37
N LYS A 153 -5.84 -10.52 -9.61
CA LYS A 153 -4.57 -10.62 -10.38
C LYS A 153 -3.82 -9.30 -10.44
N ALA A 154 -4.27 -8.30 -9.70
CA ALA A 154 -3.69 -6.98 -9.76
C ALA A 154 -2.49 -6.84 -8.82
N SER A 155 -1.55 -6.02 -9.25
CA SER A 155 -0.47 -5.53 -8.41
C SER A 155 -0.35 -4.02 -8.53
N LEU A 156 -0.01 -3.39 -7.42
CA LEU A 156 0.52 -2.04 -7.43
C LEU A 156 2.01 -2.10 -7.67
N ARG A 157 2.51 -1.17 -8.48
CA ARG A 157 3.93 -1.01 -8.77
C ARG A 157 4.33 0.43 -8.56
N ALA A 158 5.34 0.65 -7.73
CA ALA A 158 5.99 1.94 -7.54
C ALA A 158 7.38 1.92 -8.20
N VAL A 159 7.72 2.99 -8.93
CA VAL A 159 9.03 3.18 -9.56
C VAL A 159 9.63 4.52 -9.17
N LYS A 160 10.89 4.50 -8.76
CA LYS A 160 11.70 5.71 -8.53
C LYS A 160 13.14 5.43 -8.94
N GLU A 161 13.70 6.33 -9.76
CA GLU A 161 15.13 6.27 -10.17
C GLU A 161 15.57 4.90 -10.73
N GLY A 162 14.71 4.25 -11.50
CA GLY A 162 14.98 2.94 -12.09
C GLY A 162 14.82 1.74 -11.15
N LYS A 163 14.53 1.95 -9.86
CA LYS A 163 14.20 0.90 -8.90
C LYS A 163 12.68 0.73 -8.79
N GLU A 164 12.24 -0.48 -8.41
CA GLU A 164 10.82 -0.80 -8.28
C GLU A 164 10.48 -1.60 -7.02
N LYS A 165 9.22 -1.45 -6.58
CA LYS A 165 8.54 -2.30 -5.59
C LYS A 165 7.17 -2.68 -6.15
N ARG A 166 6.79 -3.94 -5.95
CA ARG A 166 5.47 -4.46 -6.29
C ARG A 166 4.78 -5.00 -5.05
N VAL A 167 3.48 -4.77 -4.98
CA VAL A 167 2.60 -5.25 -3.90
C VAL A 167 1.37 -5.87 -4.56
N ALA A 168 1.09 -7.14 -4.24
CA ALA A 168 -0.15 -7.79 -4.65
C ALA A 168 -1.32 -7.09 -3.97
N VAL A 169 -2.44 -6.93 -4.68
CA VAL A 169 -3.64 -6.33 -4.11
C VAL A 169 -4.46 -7.37 -3.34
N SER A 170 -4.41 -8.65 -3.76
CA SER A 170 -5.06 -9.80 -3.11
C SER A 170 -4.22 -10.46 -2.01
#